data_AF-W9RDX8-F1
#
_entry.id   AF-W9RDX8-F1
#
_cell.length_a   1.000
_cell.length_b   1.000
_cell.length_c   1.000
_cell.angle_alpha   90.00
_cell.angle_beta   90.00
_cell.angle_gamma   90.00
#
_symmetry.space_group_name_H-M   'P 1'
#
loop_
_entity.id
_entity.type
_entity.pdbx_description
1 polymer ?
#
loop_
_entity_poly.entity_id
_entity_poly.type
_entity_poly.pdbx_seq_one_letter_code
_entity_poly.pdbx_strand_id
1 'polypeptide(L)'
;MASLFPPLLLLAISLSIFLISPAQSQSCKSQKFPNNKLYANCSDLKVLTSYLHWTYNASNSSLSVAFTAPPAKSDGWVAWAINPTGTGMAGAQAFVAVRHSNGSITPRTYNISSYYSVVQSNLSFEFWDYSTEYSNGSITIFASVKVPEKKSLNHIWQVGPGINQTGFLIKHDFNQENLAAKGILELVSNSAGTAPTASPSPSPSSSPAPDTGNSTNSGKNGGVSLFGSRSSFGFSVASLLLVFVNLVAF
;
A
#
# COMPACT_ATOMS: atom_id res chain seq x y z
N MET A 1 -8.28 31.04 -49.49
CA MET A 1 -7.79 30.06 -48.51
C MET A 1 -8.00 30.63 -47.11
N ALA A 2 -9.09 30.24 -46.44
CA ALA A 2 -9.38 30.71 -45.08
C ALA A 2 -8.57 29.89 -44.07
N SER A 3 -7.79 30.57 -43.24
CA SER A 3 -6.92 29.96 -42.23
C SER A 3 -7.76 29.39 -41.07
N LEU A 4 -8.04 28.09 -41.09
CA LEU A 4 -8.74 27.34 -40.04
C LEU A 4 -7.88 27.05 -38.78
N PHE A 5 -6.75 27.74 -38.62
CA PHE A 5 -5.75 27.46 -37.59
C PHE A 5 -6.10 27.91 -36.13
N PRO A 6 -6.93 28.93 -35.85
CA PRO A 6 -7.17 29.36 -34.47
C PRO A 6 -8.02 28.42 -33.57
N PRO A 7 -9.15 27.83 -34.02
CA PRO A 7 -10.06 27.10 -33.13
C PRO A 7 -9.55 25.71 -32.74
N LEU A 8 -8.78 25.05 -33.61
CA LEU A 8 -8.20 23.72 -33.33
C LEU A 8 -7.10 23.80 -32.26
N LEU A 9 -6.33 24.89 -32.26
CA LEU A 9 -5.29 25.14 -31.26
C LEU A 9 -5.90 25.41 -29.88
N LEU A 10 -6.99 26.18 -29.81
CA LEU A 10 -7.71 26.44 -28.56
C LEU A 10 -8.36 25.16 -27.99
N LEU A 11 -8.90 24.29 -28.84
CA LEU A 11 -9.46 23.00 -28.42
C LEU A 11 -8.37 22.06 -27.89
N ALA A 12 -7.21 22.01 -28.55
CA ALA A 12 -6.07 21.22 -28.10
C ALA A 12 -5.51 21.70 -26.74
N ILE A 13 -5.43 23.02 -26.53
CA ILE A 13 -5.03 23.61 -25.25
C ILE A 13 -6.06 23.29 -24.15
N SER A 14 -7.36 23.37 -24.45
CA SER A 14 -8.42 23.01 -23.51
C SER A 14 -8.37 21.54 -23.08
N LEU A 15 -8.15 20.61 -24.01
CA LEU A 15 -7.99 19.18 -23.70
C LEU A 15 -6.72 18.89 -22.87
N SER A 16 -5.67 19.68 -23.05
CA SER A 16 -4.40 19.53 -22.31
C SER A 16 -4.54 19.87 -20.82
N ILE A 17 -5.43 20.80 -20.47
CA ILE A 17 -5.65 21.24 -19.08
C ILE A 17 -6.39 20.16 -18.26
N PHE A 18 -7.25 19.36 -18.89
CA PHE A 18 -7.97 18.26 -18.21
C PHE A 18 -7.09 17.03 -17.91
N LEU A 19 -5.91 16.91 -18.52
CA LEU A 19 -4.99 15.79 -18.30
C LEU A 19 -4.10 15.97 -17.06
N ILE A 20 -4.04 17.18 -16.49
CA ILE A 20 -3.24 17.47 -15.30
C ILE A 20 -4.11 17.27 -14.06
N SER A 21 -4.42 16.02 -13.74
CA SER A 21 -4.89 15.69 -12.39
C SER A 21 -3.68 15.76 -11.45
N PRO A 22 -3.68 16.58 -10.39
CA PRO A 22 -2.62 16.55 -9.40
C PRO A 22 -2.65 15.17 -8.72
N ALA A 23 -1.69 14.31 -9.06
CA ALA A 23 -1.42 13.11 -8.29
C ALA A 23 -0.86 13.56 -6.94
N GLN A 24 -1.71 13.67 -5.92
CA GLN A 24 -1.28 13.95 -4.56
C GLN A 24 -0.58 12.69 -4.04
N SER A 25 0.75 12.68 -4.11
CA SER A 25 1.58 11.65 -3.46
C SER A 25 1.51 11.88 -1.95
N GLN A 26 0.62 11.15 -1.28
CA GLN A 26 0.55 11.20 0.17
C GLN A 26 1.69 10.34 0.74
N SER A 27 2.44 10.91 1.68
CA SER A 27 3.37 10.14 2.52
C SER A 27 2.72 9.94 3.88
N CYS A 28 3.17 8.94 4.62
CA CYS A 28 2.71 8.73 5.98
C CYS A 28 2.91 10.01 6.83
N LYS A 29 4.01 10.76 6.67
CA LYS A 29 4.27 12.01 7.42
C LYS A 29 3.34 13.17 7.06
N SER A 30 2.73 13.18 5.88
CA SER A 30 1.82 14.25 5.46
C SER A 30 0.37 14.01 5.90
N GLN A 31 0.06 12.83 6.47
CA GLN A 31 -1.27 12.52 6.97
C GLN A 31 -1.58 13.25 8.27
N LYS A 32 -2.80 13.77 8.37
CA LYS A 32 -3.36 14.39 9.57
C LYS A 32 -4.62 13.65 9.97
N PHE A 33 -4.79 13.45 11.26
CA PHE A 33 -5.94 12.76 11.83
C PHE A 33 -6.82 13.73 12.63
N PRO A 34 -8.13 13.44 12.76
CA PRO A 34 -9.02 14.28 13.53
C PRO A 34 -8.61 14.41 15.00
N ASN A 35 -9.12 15.46 15.64
CA ASN A 35 -8.85 15.80 17.04
C ASN A 35 -7.35 15.96 17.35
N ASN A 36 -6.53 16.27 16.34
CA ASN A 36 -5.08 16.37 16.45
C ASN A 36 -4.45 15.10 17.04
N LYS A 37 -4.98 13.92 16.71
CA LYS A 37 -4.40 12.65 17.16
C LYS A 37 -2.99 12.49 16.56
N LEU A 38 -1.98 12.41 17.43
CA LEU A 38 -0.58 12.30 17.04
C LEU A 38 -0.05 10.89 17.30
N TYR A 39 0.84 10.45 16.41
CA TYR A 39 1.54 9.17 16.52
C TYR A 39 3.05 9.41 16.47
N ALA A 40 3.78 8.71 17.33
CA ALA A 40 5.24 8.87 17.45
C ALA A 40 5.99 8.28 16.25
N ASN A 41 5.43 7.22 15.66
CA ASN A 41 6.02 6.49 14.56
C ASN A 41 5.04 6.38 13.39
N CYS A 42 5.62 6.17 12.21
CA CYS A 42 4.89 6.20 10.96
C CYS A 42 5.73 5.51 9.86
N SER A 43 5.07 4.72 9.02
CA SER A 43 5.68 4.03 7.88
C SER A 43 4.73 4.05 6.68
N ASP A 44 5.29 4.34 5.51
CA ASP A 44 4.71 3.93 4.24
C ASP A 44 4.87 2.41 4.12
N LEU A 45 3.76 1.69 3.93
CA LEU A 45 3.81 0.24 3.76
C LEU A 45 4.13 -0.09 2.30
N LYS A 46 4.72 -1.27 2.08
CA LYS A 46 5.34 -1.62 0.78
C LYS A 46 4.36 -1.76 -0.38
N VAL A 47 3.07 -1.97 -0.11
CA VAL A 47 2.05 -2.38 -1.10
C VAL A 47 0.67 -1.84 -0.73
N LEU A 48 -0.27 -1.86 -1.69
CA LEU A 48 -1.68 -1.46 -1.51
C LEU A 48 -1.89 0.02 -1.14
N THR A 49 -0.94 0.91 -1.49
CA THR A 49 -1.01 2.36 -1.22
C THR A 49 -1.43 2.63 0.23
N SER A 50 -0.73 2.00 1.17
CA SER A 50 -1.16 1.93 2.55
C SER A 50 -0.12 2.49 3.51
N TYR A 51 -0.60 2.97 4.66
CA TYR A 51 0.17 3.73 5.62
C TYR A 51 -0.18 3.26 7.02
N LEU A 52 0.82 3.22 7.90
CA LEU A 52 0.62 2.88 9.29
C LEU A 52 1.29 3.91 10.18
N HIS A 53 0.52 4.48 11.08
CA HIS A 53 1.00 5.29 12.19
C HIS A 53 0.79 4.53 13.49
N TRP A 54 1.75 4.64 14.40
CA TRP A 54 1.63 3.99 15.69
C TRP A 54 2.40 4.69 16.81
N THR A 55 1.89 4.52 18.02
CA THR A 55 2.57 4.86 19.27
C THR A 55 2.46 3.67 20.20
N TYR A 56 3.58 3.23 20.75
CA TYR A 56 3.60 2.21 21.79
C TYR A 56 3.92 2.84 23.14
N ASN A 57 3.10 2.55 24.14
CA ASN A 57 3.34 2.89 25.53
C ASN A 57 3.70 1.61 26.29
N ALA A 58 5.00 1.47 26.61
CA ALA A 58 5.52 0.31 27.32
C ALA A 58 4.93 0.20 28.75
N SER A 59 4.78 1.33 29.45
CA SER A 59 4.32 1.37 30.84
C SER A 59 2.94 0.74 31.05
N ASN A 60 2.08 0.76 30.03
CA ASN A 60 0.78 0.09 30.08
C ASN A 60 0.56 -0.93 28.95
N SER A 61 1.62 -1.32 28.22
CA SER A 61 1.55 -2.32 27.14
C SER A 61 0.47 -2.01 26.09
N SER A 62 0.32 -0.73 25.73
CA SER A 62 -0.68 -0.26 24.76
C SER A 62 -0.04 0.12 23.44
N LEU A 63 -0.59 -0.38 22.34
CA LEU A 63 -0.28 0.06 20.99
C LEU A 63 -1.49 0.78 20.41
N SER A 64 -1.35 2.07 20.15
CA SER A 64 -2.33 2.83 19.37
C SER A 64 -1.89 2.90 17.92
N VAL A 65 -2.80 2.64 16.99
CA VAL A 65 -2.56 2.66 15.54
C VAL A 65 -3.54 3.56 14.80
N ALA A 66 -3.09 4.06 13.65
CA ALA A 66 -3.94 4.50 12.55
C ALA A 66 -3.45 3.81 11.27
N PHE A 67 -4.28 2.95 10.68
CA PHE A 67 -3.99 2.30 9.42
C PHE A 67 -4.85 2.92 8.32
N THR A 68 -4.24 3.39 7.24
CA THR A 68 -4.94 4.04 6.13
C THR A 68 -4.66 3.32 4.83
N ALA A 69 -5.71 3.02 4.07
CA ALA A 69 -5.60 2.47 2.71
C ALA A 69 -6.85 2.82 1.87
N PRO A 70 -6.73 2.90 0.54
CA PRO A 70 -7.90 2.89 -0.34
C PRO A 70 -8.52 1.49 -0.38
N PRO A 71 -9.86 1.35 -0.33
CA PRO A 71 -10.50 0.07 -0.58
C PRO A 71 -10.34 -0.35 -2.05
N ALA A 72 -10.42 -1.65 -2.35
CA ALA A 72 -10.26 -2.15 -3.73
C ALA A 72 -11.38 -1.68 -4.67
N LYS A 73 -12.53 -1.31 -4.11
CA LYS A 73 -13.69 -0.70 -4.81
C LYS A 73 -14.30 0.38 -3.94
N SER A 74 -15.14 1.23 -4.52
CA SER A 74 -15.79 2.34 -3.80
C SER A 74 -16.59 1.89 -2.58
N ASP A 75 -17.25 0.73 -2.63
CA ASP A 75 -17.99 0.07 -1.54
C ASP A 75 -17.21 -1.12 -0.96
N GLY A 76 -15.88 -1.02 -1.04
CA GLY A 76 -14.96 -2.03 -0.55
C GLY A 76 -14.69 -1.94 0.94
N TRP A 77 -13.73 -2.73 1.37
CA TRP A 77 -13.26 -2.75 2.76
C TRP A 77 -11.75 -2.67 2.82
N VAL A 78 -11.25 -2.23 3.98
CA VAL A 78 -9.82 -2.31 4.33
C VAL A 78 -9.68 -3.00 5.67
N ALA A 79 -8.55 -3.66 5.88
CA ALA A 79 -8.28 -4.42 7.08
C ALA A 79 -6.84 -4.23 7.55
N TRP A 80 -6.66 -4.13 8.86
CA TRP A 80 -5.38 -4.25 9.54
C TRP A 80 -5.48 -5.33 10.62
N ALA A 81 -4.49 -6.20 10.71
CA ALA A 81 -4.54 -7.37 11.57
C ALA A 81 -3.21 -7.62 12.28
N ILE A 82 -3.30 -8.21 13.46
CA ILE A 82 -2.17 -8.73 14.23
C ILE A 82 -2.22 -10.26 14.14
N ASN A 83 -1.09 -10.89 13.84
CA ASN A 83 -0.98 -12.34 13.92
C ASN A 83 -0.06 -12.76 15.08
N PRO A 84 -0.63 -13.26 16.19
CA PRO A 84 0.15 -13.72 17.33
C PRO A 84 0.81 -15.10 17.12
N THR A 85 0.45 -15.83 16.06
CA THR A 85 0.85 -17.24 15.84
C THR A 85 1.76 -17.46 14.63
N GLY A 86 1.86 -16.48 13.73
CA GLY A 86 2.62 -16.60 12.50
C GLY A 86 2.75 -15.28 11.75
N THR A 87 3.24 -15.34 10.52
CA THR A 87 3.55 -14.17 9.67
C THR A 87 2.55 -13.96 8.53
N GLY A 88 1.60 -14.88 8.33
CA GLY A 88 0.57 -14.83 7.27
C GLY A 88 -0.83 -14.46 7.78
N MET A 89 -1.86 -14.67 6.97
CA MET A 89 -3.25 -14.43 7.40
C MET A 89 -3.78 -15.50 8.37
N ALA A 90 -3.41 -16.77 8.19
CA ALA A 90 -3.87 -17.84 9.08
C ALA A 90 -3.33 -17.61 10.50
N GLY A 91 -4.23 -17.60 11.48
CA GLY A 91 -3.99 -17.24 12.87
C GLY A 91 -4.10 -15.74 13.19
N ALA A 92 -4.41 -14.89 12.20
CA ALA A 92 -4.53 -13.45 12.41
C ALA A 92 -5.87 -13.04 13.03
N GLN A 93 -5.87 -11.85 13.63
CA GLN A 93 -7.03 -11.21 14.23
C GLN A 93 -7.10 -9.77 13.73
N ALA A 94 -8.21 -9.40 13.10
CA ALA A 94 -8.30 -8.26 12.21
C ALA A 94 -9.33 -7.23 12.68
N PHE A 95 -8.96 -5.96 12.54
CA PHE A 95 -9.87 -4.82 12.46
C PHE A 95 -10.19 -4.58 11.00
N VAL A 96 -11.48 -4.43 10.68
CA VAL A 96 -11.97 -4.25 9.31
C VAL A 96 -12.95 -3.10 9.26
N ALA A 97 -12.74 -2.19 8.32
CA ALA A 97 -13.67 -1.13 8.01
C ALA A 97 -14.35 -1.40 6.68
N VAL A 98 -15.67 -1.56 6.70
CA VAL A 98 -16.50 -1.84 5.51
C VAL A 98 -17.19 -0.55 5.09
N ARG A 99 -16.94 -0.07 3.87
CA ARG A 99 -17.67 1.07 3.30
C ARG A 99 -18.88 0.57 2.52
N HIS A 100 -20.03 1.16 2.79
CA HIS A 100 -21.29 0.81 2.12
C HIS A 100 -21.58 1.76 0.96
N SER A 101 -22.48 1.35 0.08
CA SER A 101 -22.94 2.16 -1.07
C SER A 101 -23.57 3.49 -0.64
N ASN A 102 -24.22 3.53 0.54
CA ASN A 102 -24.76 4.76 1.12
C ASN A 102 -23.69 5.70 1.72
N GLY A 103 -22.41 5.37 1.58
CA GLY A 103 -21.27 6.15 2.08
C GLY A 103 -20.93 5.93 3.55
N SER A 104 -21.76 5.21 4.32
CA SER A 104 -21.45 4.86 5.71
C SER A 104 -20.30 3.86 5.80
N ILE A 105 -19.62 3.83 6.95
CA ILE A 105 -18.54 2.88 7.23
C ILE A 105 -18.90 2.13 8.50
N THR A 106 -18.77 0.81 8.48
CA THR A 106 -19.01 -0.04 9.65
C THR A 106 -17.71 -0.69 10.12
N PRO A 107 -17.31 -0.49 11.38
CA PRO A 107 -16.23 -1.23 11.99
C PRO A 107 -16.66 -2.66 12.28
N ARG A 108 -15.78 -3.63 11.98
CA ARG A 108 -15.94 -5.05 12.29
C ARG A 108 -14.62 -5.63 12.78
N THR A 109 -14.70 -6.74 13.50
CA THR A 109 -13.54 -7.50 13.96
C THR A 109 -13.66 -8.94 13.51
N TYR A 110 -12.55 -9.56 13.15
CA TYR A 110 -12.52 -10.94 12.64
C TYR A 110 -11.42 -11.76 13.29
N ASN A 111 -11.76 -13.00 13.62
CA ASN A 111 -10.79 -14.05 13.90
C ASN A 111 -10.58 -14.89 12.63
N ILE A 112 -9.31 -15.03 12.22
CA ILE A 112 -8.91 -15.75 11.00
C ILE A 112 -8.08 -16.94 11.45
N SER A 113 -8.71 -18.00 11.92
CA SER A 113 -7.97 -19.18 12.40
C SER A 113 -7.30 -19.96 11.24
N SER A 114 -7.89 -19.88 10.04
CA SER A 114 -7.35 -20.46 8.81
C SER A 114 -7.95 -19.80 7.56
N TYR A 115 -7.48 -20.17 6.37
CA TYR A 115 -8.07 -19.70 5.10
C TYR A 115 -9.52 -20.13 4.87
N TYR A 116 -10.02 -21.09 5.66
CA TYR A 116 -11.40 -21.59 5.59
C TYR A 116 -12.26 -21.10 6.76
N SER A 117 -11.67 -20.37 7.72
CA SER A 117 -12.34 -19.92 8.94
C SER A 117 -12.01 -18.45 9.19
N VAL A 118 -12.84 -17.60 8.59
CA VAL A 118 -12.84 -16.14 8.75
C VAL A 118 -14.16 -15.76 9.40
N VAL A 119 -14.13 -15.56 10.71
CA VAL A 119 -15.35 -15.42 11.53
C VAL A 119 -15.38 -14.04 12.15
N GLN A 120 -16.49 -13.31 11.98
CA GLN A 120 -16.69 -12.06 12.69
C GLN A 120 -16.89 -12.36 14.17
N SER A 121 -15.99 -11.86 15.02
CA SER A 121 -16.01 -12.13 16.46
C SER A 121 -15.27 -11.04 17.21
N ASN A 122 -15.38 -11.03 18.54
CA ASN A 122 -14.47 -10.25 19.35
C ASN A 122 -13.02 -10.77 19.21
N LEU A 123 -12.05 -9.91 19.49
CA LEU A 123 -10.63 -10.27 19.47
C LEU A 123 -10.21 -10.86 20.82
N SER A 124 -9.19 -11.72 20.80
CA SER A 124 -8.65 -12.37 21.99
C SER A 124 -7.81 -11.42 22.85
N PHE A 125 -7.32 -10.33 22.26
CA PHE A 125 -6.65 -9.26 22.98
C PHE A 125 -7.62 -8.11 23.25
N GLU A 126 -7.41 -7.44 24.37
CA GLU A 126 -8.16 -6.24 24.73
C GLU A 126 -7.87 -5.12 23.72
N PHE A 127 -8.92 -4.42 23.31
CA PHE A 127 -8.83 -3.25 22.45
C PHE A 127 -9.86 -2.21 22.83
N TRP A 128 -9.57 -0.96 22.53
CA TRP A 128 -10.42 0.20 22.78
C TRP A 128 -10.15 1.28 21.73
N ASP A 129 -10.89 2.39 21.79
CA ASP A 129 -10.82 3.50 20.83
C ASP A 129 -10.90 3.06 19.36
N TYR A 130 -11.66 1.99 19.08
CA TYR A 130 -11.84 1.48 17.73
C TYR A 130 -12.84 2.35 16.97
N SER A 131 -12.35 3.07 15.95
CA SER A 131 -13.17 3.89 15.06
C SER A 131 -12.66 3.86 13.62
N THR A 132 -13.48 4.36 12.71
CA THR A 132 -13.19 4.33 11.27
C THR A 132 -13.61 5.64 10.61
N GLU A 133 -12.82 6.10 9.65
CA GLU A 133 -13.11 7.31 8.88
C GLU A 133 -12.85 7.09 7.39
N TYR A 134 -13.51 7.87 6.54
CA TYR A 134 -13.26 7.91 5.11
C TYR A 134 -13.02 9.34 4.67
N SER A 135 -11.89 9.56 4.01
CA SER A 135 -11.53 10.87 3.46
C SER A 135 -10.57 10.67 2.29
N ASN A 136 -10.69 11.52 1.27
CA ASN A 136 -9.79 11.54 0.12
C ASN A 136 -9.60 10.16 -0.55
N GLY A 137 -10.70 9.39 -0.69
CA GLY A 137 -10.65 8.07 -1.33
C GLY A 137 -10.09 6.94 -0.45
N SER A 138 -9.66 7.23 0.78
CA SER A 138 -9.05 6.26 1.69
C SER A 138 -9.88 6.05 2.94
N ILE A 139 -9.83 4.83 3.47
CA ILE A 139 -10.40 4.49 4.78
C ILE A 139 -9.26 4.46 5.79
N THR A 140 -9.48 5.06 6.96
CA THR A 140 -8.57 4.99 8.11
C THR A 140 -9.23 4.19 9.23
N ILE A 141 -8.52 3.20 9.75
CA ILE A 141 -8.86 2.44 10.95
C ILE A 141 -8.03 2.97 12.11
N PHE A 142 -8.68 3.43 13.17
CA PHE A 142 -8.05 3.78 14.43
C PHE A 142 -8.34 2.69 15.45
N ALA A 143 -7.34 2.24 16.20
CA ALA A 143 -7.54 1.32 17.31
C ALA A 143 -6.42 1.47 18.34
N SER A 144 -6.73 1.17 19.60
CA SER A 144 -5.75 0.93 20.65
C SER A 144 -5.87 -0.52 21.10
N VAL A 145 -4.75 -1.22 21.25
CA VAL A 145 -4.73 -2.64 21.59
C VAL A 145 -3.74 -2.92 22.71
N LYS A 146 -4.09 -3.85 23.59
CA LYS A 146 -3.17 -4.39 24.57
C LYS A 146 -2.23 -5.37 23.86
N VAL A 147 -0.96 -5.01 23.76
CA VAL A 147 0.08 -5.89 23.22
C VAL A 147 1.02 -6.25 24.37
N PRO A 148 1.24 -7.55 24.66
CA PRO A 148 2.21 -7.96 25.68
C PRO A 148 3.57 -7.28 25.47
N GLU A 149 4.38 -7.20 26.53
CA GLU A 149 5.73 -6.64 26.49
C GLU A 149 6.60 -7.38 25.47
N LYS A 150 6.54 -6.91 24.23
CA LYS A 150 7.23 -7.46 23.06
C LYS A 150 7.83 -6.28 22.31
N LYS A 151 9.01 -6.50 21.74
CA LYS A 151 9.67 -5.48 20.93
C LYS A 151 9.00 -5.30 19.56
N SER A 152 8.40 -6.38 19.05
CA SER A 152 7.72 -6.40 17.77
C SER A 152 6.54 -7.36 17.70
N LEU A 153 5.71 -7.19 16.68
CA LEU A 153 4.61 -8.09 16.34
C LEU A 153 4.51 -8.32 14.83
N ASN A 154 3.88 -9.42 14.42
CA ASN A 154 3.53 -9.63 13.02
C ASN A 154 2.21 -8.93 12.72
N HIS A 155 2.20 -8.14 11.65
CA HIS A 155 0.98 -7.51 11.14
C HIS A 155 0.70 -7.90 9.69
N ILE A 156 -0.56 -7.79 9.31
CA ILE A 156 -1.06 -8.06 7.96
C ILE A 156 -2.05 -6.95 7.63
N TRP A 157 -2.10 -6.56 6.37
CA TRP A 157 -3.13 -5.64 5.90
C TRP A 157 -3.72 -6.15 4.59
N GLN A 158 -4.99 -5.79 4.35
CA GLN A 158 -5.66 -6.15 3.11
C GLN A 158 -6.67 -5.09 2.71
N VAL A 159 -7.01 -5.10 1.42
CA VAL A 159 -8.09 -4.33 0.83
C VAL A 159 -8.95 -5.28 0.01
N GLY A 160 -10.26 -5.11 0.03
CA GLY A 160 -11.17 -5.98 -0.70
C GLY A 160 -12.38 -5.27 -1.28
N PRO A 161 -13.13 -5.97 -2.15
CA PRO A 161 -14.06 -5.33 -3.06
C PRO A 161 -15.44 -5.03 -2.46
N GLY A 162 -15.74 -5.50 -1.25
CA GLY A 162 -17.00 -5.22 -0.55
C GLY A 162 -17.53 -6.40 0.24
N ILE A 163 -18.84 -6.41 0.49
CA ILE A 163 -19.56 -7.50 1.15
C ILE A 163 -20.52 -8.19 0.18
N ASN A 164 -20.78 -9.48 0.40
CA ASN A 164 -21.78 -10.21 -0.36
C ASN A 164 -23.20 -9.90 0.15
N GLN A 165 -24.21 -10.49 -0.50
CA GLN A 165 -25.63 -10.28 -0.16
C GLN A 165 -26.00 -10.71 1.26
N THR A 166 -25.25 -11.64 1.85
CA THR A 166 -25.44 -12.11 3.24
C THR A 166 -24.60 -11.32 4.24
N GLY A 167 -23.91 -10.26 3.79
CA GLY A 167 -23.16 -9.35 4.63
C GLY A 167 -21.74 -9.81 4.99
N PHE A 168 -21.24 -10.93 4.46
CA PHE A 168 -19.86 -11.38 4.67
C PHE A 168 -18.89 -10.64 3.75
N LEU A 169 -17.65 -10.43 4.21
CA LEU A 169 -16.59 -9.87 3.38
C LEU A 169 -16.39 -10.73 2.12
N ILE A 170 -16.42 -10.10 0.96
CA ILE A 170 -15.91 -10.73 -0.27
C ILE A 170 -14.40 -10.79 -0.14
N LYS A 171 -13.81 -11.94 -0.48
CA LYS A 171 -12.36 -12.16 -0.40
C LYS A 171 -11.59 -11.05 -1.13
N HIS A 172 -10.44 -10.66 -0.58
CA HIS A 172 -9.49 -9.80 -1.29
C HIS A 172 -8.87 -10.57 -2.48
N ASP A 173 -8.23 -9.84 -3.38
CA ASP A 173 -7.53 -10.42 -4.53
C ASP A 173 -6.24 -11.14 -4.10
N PHE A 174 -5.72 -12.00 -4.97
CA PHE A 174 -4.46 -12.73 -4.77
C PHE A 174 -3.33 -12.16 -5.61
N ASN A 175 -3.40 -10.86 -5.93
CA ASN A 175 -2.35 -10.19 -6.66
C ASN A 175 -1.06 -10.16 -5.83
N GLN A 176 0.08 -9.93 -6.50
CA GLN A 176 1.39 -9.89 -5.84
C GLN A 176 1.40 -8.92 -4.65
N GLU A 177 0.75 -7.76 -4.78
CA GLU A 177 0.61 -6.79 -3.70
C GLU A 177 -0.15 -7.35 -2.50
N ASN A 178 -1.30 -8.00 -2.70
CA ASN A 178 -2.07 -8.62 -1.62
C ASN A 178 -1.27 -9.73 -0.93
N LEU A 179 -0.54 -10.55 -1.67
CA LEU A 179 0.28 -11.63 -1.11
C LEU A 179 1.48 -11.10 -0.31
N ALA A 180 1.96 -9.91 -0.65
CA ALA A 180 3.07 -9.23 0.01
C ALA A 180 2.63 -8.34 1.19
N ALA A 181 1.33 -8.18 1.44
CA ALA A 181 0.76 -7.26 2.43
C ALA A 181 0.86 -7.79 3.88
N LYS A 182 2.09 -8.03 4.32
CA LYS A 182 2.46 -8.53 5.64
C LYS A 182 3.83 -8.00 6.06
N GLY A 183 4.09 -7.95 7.36
CA GLY A 183 5.34 -7.42 7.90
C GLY A 183 5.53 -7.66 9.38
N ILE A 184 6.72 -7.27 9.86
CA ILE A 184 7.03 -7.18 11.28
C ILE A 184 6.99 -5.70 11.67
N LEU A 185 6.19 -5.38 12.67
CA LEU A 185 6.09 -4.05 13.25
C LEU A 185 6.95 -3.98 14.51
N GLU A 186 8.02 -3.21 14.46
CA GLU A 186 8.80 -2.83 15.64
C GLU A 186 8.04 -1.76 16.43
N LEU A 187 7.69 -2.06 17.68
CA LEU A 187 6.82 -1.20 18.51
C LEU A 187 7.54 0.06 18.98
N VAL A 188 8.84 -0.06 19.24
CA VAL A 188 9.72 1.06 19.62
C VAL A 188 10.67 1.29 18.46
N SER A 189 10.60 2.45 17.81
CA SER A 189 11.64 2.78 16.82
C SER A 189 12.91 3.17 17.56
N ASN A 190 13.99 2.42 17.32
CA ASN A 190 15.33 2.92 17.58
C ASN A 190 15.63 3.96 16.50
N SER A 191 15.21 5.20 16.71
CA SER A 191 15.61 6.32 15.85
C SER A 191 17.09 6.66 16.11
N ALA A 192 17.98 5.77 15.67
CA ALA A 192 19.35 6.09 15.31
C ALA A 192 19.42 5.95 13.79
N GLY A 193 19.35 7.08 13.08
CA GLY A 193 19.49 7.14 11.64
C GLY A 193 20.82 6.53 11.23
N THR A 194 20.79 5.31 10.69
CA THR A 194 21.91 4.81 9.89
C THR A 194 21.65 5.32 8.48
N ALA A 195 22.18 6.51 8.19
CA ALA A 195 22.36 6.95 6.82
C ALA A 195 23.12 5.83 6.08
N PRO A 196 22.77 5.50 4.83
CA PRO A 196 23.58 4.55 4.06
C PRO A 196 24.96 5.18 3.91
N THR A 197 25.96 4.59 4.56
CA THR A 197 27.36 4.92 4.31
C THR A 197 27.60 4.70 2.82
N ALA A 198 27.93 5.78 2.11
CA ALA A 198 28.35 5.71 0.73
C ALA A 198 29.44 4.63 0.60
N SER A 199 29.26 3.71 -0.34
CA SER A 199 30.29 2.74 -0.68
C SER A 199 31.56 3.48 -1.06
N PRO A 200 32.74 3.12 -0.51
CA PRO A 200 33.99 3.72 -0.95
C PRO A 200 34.25 3.34 -2.41
N SER A 201 34.59 4.34 -3.24
CA SER A 201 35.11 4.14 -4.59
C SER A 201 36.31 3.19 -4.58
N PRO A 202 36.47 2.31 -5.58
CA PRO A 202 37.67 1.50 -5.70
C PRO A 202 38.85 2.36 -6.15
N SER A 203 39.95 2.31 -5.39
CA SER A 203 41.25 2.84 -5.78
C SER A 203 41.90 1.97 -6.88
N PRO A 204 42.82 2.52 -7.69
CA PRO A 204 43.34 1.83 -8.88
C PRO A 204 44.34 0.72 -8.54
N SER A 205 44.21 -0.41 -9.23
CA SER A 205 45.09 -1.58 -9.11
C SER A 205 46.47 -1.33 -9.73
N SER A 206 47.53 -1.53 -8.96
CA SER A 206 48.91 -1.70 -9.44
C SER A 206 49.16 -3.16 -9.86
N SER A 207 49.71 -3.33 -11.06
CA SER A 207 50.14 -4.62 -11.63
C SER A 207 51.32 -5.23 -10.86
N PRO A 208 51.49 -6.56 -10.95
CA PRO A 208 52.78 -7.11 -11.33
C PRO A 208 52.69 -8.17 -12.45
N ALA A 209 53.75 -8.24 -13.25
CA ALA A 209 54.06 -9.29 -14.23
C ALA A 209 55.17 -10.21 -13.67
N PRO A 210 55.65 -11.22 -14.41
CA PRO A 210 54.97 -12.45 -14.80
C PRO A 210 55.70 -13.69 -14.21
N ASP A 211 55.03 -14.83 -14.09
CA ASP A 211 55.75 -16.11 -13.98
C ASP A 211 55.08 -17.23 -14.80
N THR A 212 55.97 -18.00 -15.41
CA THR A 212 55.88 -19.09 -16.37
C THR A 212 55.39 -20.40 -15.75
N GLY A 213 54.52 -21.16 -16.44
CA GLY A 213 54.11 -22.49 -15.98
C GLY A 213 53.01 -23.21 -16.79
N ASN A 214 53.42 -23.76 -17.94
CA ASN A 214 52.88 -24.80 -18.83
C ASN A 214 51.59 -25.64 -18.51
N SER A 215 50.69 -25.72 -19.52
CA SER A 215 49.81 -26.83 -20.02
C SER A 215 48.81 -27.57 -19.08
N THR A 216 47.52 -27.75 -19.37
CA THR A 216 46.90 -28.46 -20.52
C THR A 216 45.34 -28.35 -20.50
N ASN A 217 44.70 -28.31 -21.68
CA ASN A 217 43.32 -28.72 -22.08
C ASN A 217 42.06 -28.30 -21.26
N SER A 218 40.84 -28.13 -21.79
CA SER A 218 40.22 -27.89 -23.11
C SER A 218 38.69 -27.84 -22.88
N GLY A 219 37.96 -26.96 -23.58
CA GLY A 219 36.49 -27.02 -23.78
C GLY A 219 35.66 -25.99 -23.00
N LYS A 220 35.31 -24.82 -23.57
CA LYS A 220 34.08 -24.50 -24.37
C LYS A 220 32.76 -24.80 -23.62
N ASN A 221 31.79 -23.91 -23.43
CA ASN A 221 31.37 -22.71 -24.17
C ASN A 221 30.70 -21.68 -23.24
N GLY A 222 30.91 -20.39 -23.54
CA GLY A 222 30.15 -19.27 -23.00
C GLY A 222 28.88 -18.95 -23.78
N GLY A 223 28.04 -18.12 -23.18
CA GLY A 223 26.84 -17.54 -23.78
C GLY A 223 26.16 -16.61 -22.78
N VAL A 224 26.69 -15.40 -22.62
CA VAL A 224 26.05 -14.31 -21.88
C VAL A 224 25.33 -13.44 -22.91
N SER A 225 23.99 -13.45 -22.87
CA SER A 225 23.16 -12.61 -23.74
C SER A 225 22.61 -11.43 -22.93
N LEU A 226 23.15 -10.24 -23.18
CA LEU A 226 22.50 -8.97 -22.86
C LEU A 226 21.29 -8.80 -23.79
N PHE A 227 20.08 -8.70 -23.23
CA PHE A 227 18.95 -8.08 -23.92
C PHE A 227 18.36 -7.00 -23.03
N GLY A 228 18.69 -5.75 -23.37
CA GLY A 228 17.95 -4.58 -22.90
C GLY A 228 16.63 -4.50 -23.66
N SER A 229 15.52 -4.67 -22.93
CA SER A 229 14.19 -4.35 -23.44
C SER A 229 13.69 -3.06 -22.77
N ARG A 230 13.71 -1.98 -23.56
CA ARG A 230 12.90 -0.78 -23.29
C ARG A 230 11.44 -1.13 -23.56
N SER A 231 10.66 -1.35 -22.51
CA SER A 231 9.20 -1.45 -22.60
C SER A 231 8.59 -0.04 -22.57
N SER A 232 8.20 0.45 -23.74
CA SER A 232 7.33 1.61 -23.90
C SER A 232 5.90 1.20 -23.56
N PHE A 233 5.31 1.78 -22.51
CA PHE A 233 3.89 1.66 -22.23
C PHE A 233 3.13 2.69 -23.08
N GLY A 234 2.57 2.25 -24.20
CA GLY A 234 1.59 3.01 -24.96
C GLY A 234 0.19 2.77 -24.39
N PHE A 235 -0.40 3.79 -23.76
CA PHE A 235 -1.83 3.79 -23.45
C PHE A 235 -2.60 4.32 -24.66
N SER A 236 -3.30 3.44 -25.36
CA SER A 236 -4.23 3.81 -26.42
C SER A 236 -5.61 4.05 -25.81
N VAL A 237 -6.00 5.31 -25.60
CA VAL A 237 -7.38 5.67 -25.24
C VAL A 237 -8.11 6.02 -26.52
N ALA A 238 -8.94 5.09 -27.01
CA ALA A 238 -9.89 5.36 -28.08
C ALA A 238 -11.03 6.23 -27.53
N SER A 239 -11.07 7.50 -27.93
CA SER A 239 -12.19 8.40 -27.64
C SER A 239 -13.32 8.17 -28.65
N LEU A 240 -14.41 7.54 -28.21
CA LEU A 240 -15.67 7.52 -28.96
C LEU A 240 -16.49 8.75 -28.55
N LEU A 241 -16.49 9.78 -29.39
CA LEU A 241 -17.34 10.96 -29.28
C LEU A 241 -18.75 10.63 -29.81
N LEU A 242 -19.73 10.54 -28.91
CA LEU A 242 -21.15 10.65 -29.25
C LEU A 242 -21.67 11.99 -28.73
N VAL A 243 -21.77 12.95 -29.66
CA VAL A 243 -22.44 14.22 -29.45
C VAL A 243 -23.90 14.04 -29.82
N PHE A 244 -24.82 14.23 -28.87
CA PHE A 244 -26.18 14.65 -29.18
C PHE A 244 -26.54 15.88 -28.36
N VAL A 245 -26.59 16.98 -29.11
CA VAL A 245 -27.17 18.29 -28.82
C VAL A 245 -28.66 18.11 -28.49
N ASN A 246 -29.15 18.81 -27.46
CA ASN A 246 -30.43 19.55 -27.44
C ASN A 246 -30.49 20.34 -26.12
N LEU A 247 -30.14 21.63 -26.15
CA LEU A 247 -30.98 22.79 -26.44
C LEU A 247 -31.91 23.15 -25.27
N VAL A 248 -31.50 24.18 -24.54
CA VAL A 248 -32.32 24.92 -23.57
C VAL A 248 -33.17 25.93 -24.34
N ALA A 249 -34.48 25.86 -24.19
CA ALA A 249 -35.39 27.00 -24.34
C ALA A 249 -36.69 26.71 -23.54
N PHE A 250 -36.90 27.53 -22.50
CA PHE A 250 -37.96 27.53 -21.47
C PHE A 250 -37.81 26.52 -20.32
#